data_AF-A0A7S4UK61-F1
#
_entry.id   AF-A0A7S4UK61-F1
#
_cell.length_a   1.000
_cell.length_b   1.000
_cell.length_c   1.000
_cell.angle_alpha   90.00
_cell.angle_beta   90.00
_cell.angle_gamma   90.00
#
_symmetry.space_group_name_H-M   'P 1'
#
loop_
_entity.id
_entity.type
_entity.pdbx_description
1 polymer ?
#
loop_
_entity_poly.entity_id
_entity_poly.type
_entity_poly.pdbx_seq_one_letter_code
_entity_poly.pdbx_strand_id
1 'polypeptide(L)'
;TGTPISRPRADFSHILDARCDPVSCGSLLPPRYGFVEPVGEVFFPGIVRIRCDEGFVLSEEGSASPRCLANGTFELGKTCISGGLTTIVIGMSSGEIANLSRTLVSERGAMHMSSLRLWPW
;
A
#
# COMPACT_ATOMS: atom_id res chain seq x y z
N THR A 1 -0.54 74.33 -17.04
CA THR A 1 -1.37 73.97 -15.88
C THR A 1 -1.78 72.51 -16.05
N GLY A 2 -1.09 71.59 -15.37
CA GLY A 2 -1.30 70.15 -15.55
C GLY A 2 -2.59 69.67 -14.87
N THR A 3 -3.33 68.79 -15.53
CA THR A 3 -4.52 68.16 -14.97
C THR A 3 -4.12 67.14 -13.90
N PRO A 4 -4.83 67.07 -12.75
CA PRO A 4 -4.52 66.08 -11.73
C PRO A 4 -4.91 64.69 -12.24
N ILE A 5 -3.94 63.80 -12.35
CA ILE A 5 -4.15 62.38 -12.67
C ILE A 5 -4.71 61.72 -11.40
N SER A 6 -6.02 61.47 -11.37
CA SER A 6 -6.64 60.72 -10.29
C SER A 6 -6.12 59.27 -10.31
N ARG A 7 -5.43 58.85 -9.24
CA ARG A 7 -5.04 57.45 -9.05
C ARG A 7 -6.31 56.60 -8.90
N PRO A 8 -6.53 55.55 -9.70
CA PRO A 8 -7.64 54.64 -9.47
C PRO A 8 -7.47 53.97 -8.10
N ARG A 9 -8.56 53.88 -7.35
CA ARG A 9 -8.63 53.17 -6.07
C ARG A 9 -8.47 51.67 -6.38
N ALA A 10 -7.54 51.00 -5.71
CA ALA A 10 -7.44 49.55 -5.78
C ALA A 10 -8.75 48.97 -5.23
N ASP A 11 -9.55 48.37 -6.11
CA ASP A 11 -10.80 47.73 -5.75
C ASP A 11 -10.54 46.23 -5.51
N PHE A 12 -10.45 45.85 -4.24
CA PHE A 12 -10.20 44.47 -3.80
C PHE A 12 -11.48 43.61 -3.79
N SER A 13 -12.58 44.11 -4.34
CA SER A 13 -13.89 43.43 -4.35
C SER A 13 -13.86 42.05 -5.03
N HIS A 14 -12.86 41.77 -5.89
CA HIS A 14 -12.69 40.47 -6.55
C HIS A 14 -11.75 39.49 -5.82
N ILE A 15 -11.10 39.91 -4.73
CA ILE A 15 -10.11 39.08 -4.00
C ILE A 15 -10.76 38.31 -2.84
N LEU A 16 -12.00 38.66 -2.46
CA LEU A 16 -12.73 38.02 -1.35
C LEU A 16 -13.34 36.65 -1.72
N ASP A 17 -13.29 36.25 -2.98
CA ASP A 17 -13.83 34.96 -3.47
C ASP A 17 -12.74 33.89 -3.72
N ALA A 18 -11.48 34.17 -3.40
CA ALA A 18 -10.41 33.18 -3.51
C ALA A 18 -10.56 32.12 -2.40
N ARG A 19 -11.20 31.00 -2.74
CA ARG A 19 -11.34 29.83 -1.87
C ARG A 19 -10.18 28.86 -2.09
N CYS A 20 -9.54 28.47 -0.99
CA CYS A 20 -8.55 27.39 -0.99
C CYS A 20 -9.19 26.13 -0.43
N ASP A 21 -9.96 25.45 -1.27
CA ASP A 21 -10.56 24.16 -0.90
C ASP A 21 -9.51 23.04 -1.04
N PRO A 22 -9.51 22.04 -0.13
CA PRO A 22 -8.58 20.93 -0.21
C PRO A 22 -8.87 20.06 -1.44
N VAL A 23 -7.81 19.57 -2.09
CA VAL A 23 -7.96 18.63 -3.20
C VAL A 23 -8.32 17.26 -2.65
N SER A 24 -9.52 16.78 -2.95
CA SER A 24 -9.96 15.42 -2.60
C SER A 24 -9.49 14.41 -3.64
N CYS A 25 -8.93 13.28 -3.18
CA CYS A 25 -8.72 12.08 -3.99
C CYS A 25 -9.87 11.07 -3.85
N GLY A 26 -10.88 11.37 -3.02
CA GLY A 26 -11.93 10.43 -2.67
C GLY A 26 -11.42 9.27 -1.82
N SER A 27 -12.12 8.14 -1.90
CA SER A 27 -11.76 6.90 -1.21
C SER A 27 -11.07 5.92 -2.16
N LEU A 28 -9.91 5.39 -1.77
CA LEU A 28 -9.26 4.33 -2.52
C LEU A 28 -10.04 3.01 -2.34
N LEU A 29 -10.38 2.35 -3.46
CA LEU A 29 -11.03 1.05 -3.41
C LEU A 29 -10.07 -0.01 -2.87
N PRO A 30 -10.52 -0.87 -1.94
CA PRO A 30 -9.68 -1.94 -1.44
C PRO A 30 -9.36 -2.96 -2.54
N PRO A 31 -8.13 -3.49 -2.58
CA PRO A 31 -7.80 -4.57 -3.51
C PRO A 31 -8.57 -5.84 -3.13
N ARG A 32 -8.69 -6.76 -4.09
CA ARG A 32 -9.23 -8.10 -3.80
C ARG A 32 -8.32 -8.80 -2.79
N TYR A 33 -8.90 -9.41 -1.75
CA TYR A 33 -8.18 -10.09 -0.67
C TYR A 33 -7.31 -9.13 0.18
N GLY A 34 -7.83 -7.95 0.44
CA GLY A 34 -7.20 -6.97 1.31
C GLY A 34 -8.11 -5.80 1.64
N PHE A 35 -7.57 -4.86 2.40
CA PHE A 35 -8.25 -3.68 2.88
C PHE A 35 -7.33 -2.45 2.84
N VAL A 36 -7.95 -1.27 2.96
CA VAL A 36 -7.27 0.03 2.90
C VAL A 36 -7.60 0.83 4.16
N GLU A 37 -6.58 1.50 4.71
CA GLU A 37 -6.71 2.37 5.88
C GLU A 37 -6.09 3.76 5.61
N PRO A 38 -6.77 4.89 5.89
CA PRO A 38 -8.14 4.99 6.39
C PRO A 38 -9.20 4.61 5.35
N VAL A 39 -10.38 4.21 5.83
CA VAL A 39 -11.58 4.03 5.00
C VAL A 39 -12.25 5.39 4.80
N GLY A 40 -12.68 5.68 3.57
CA GLY A 40 -13.39 6.91 3.24
C GLY A 40 -12.52 7.94 2.53
N GLU A 41 -12.96 9.19 2.56
CA GLU A 41 -12.37 10.28 1.78
C GLU A 41 -10.98 10.70 2.31
N VAL A 42 -10.04 10.92 1.38
CA VAL A 42 -8.68 11.39 1.67
C VAL A 42 -8.36 12.60 0.80
N PHE A 43 -7.73 13.58 1.42
CA PHE A 43 -7.34 14.84 0.79
C PHE A 43 -5.83 14.93 0.65
N PHE A 44 -5.34 15.66 -0.35
CA PHE A 44 -3.91 15.92 -0.54
C PHE A 44 -3.32 16.65 0.67
N PRO A 45 -2.12 16.29 1.19
CA PRO A 45 -1.18 15.25 0.74
C PRO A 45 -1.32 13.91 1.51
N GLY A 46 -2.54 13.53 1.85
CA GLY A 46 -2.86 12.34 2.62
C GLY A 46 -2.37 11.04 2.00
N ILE A 47 -2.23 10.01 2.84
CA ILE A 47 -1.69 8.70 2.47
C ILE A 47 -2.66 7.64 2.98
N VAL A 48 -2.86 6.61 2.17
CA VAL A 48 -3.57 5.39 2.61
C VAL A 48 -2.59 4.23 2.70
N ARG A 49 -2.92 3.20 3.46
CA ARG A 49 -2.13 1.96 3.61
C ARG A 49 -2.93 0.79 3.10
N ILE A 50 -2.28 -0.05 2.30
CA ILE A 50 -2.87 -1.28 1.77
C ILE A 50 -2.37 -2.45 2.60
N ARG A 51 -3.29 -3.31 3.04
CA ARG A 51 -2.99 -4.52 3.80
C ARG A 51 -3.71 -5.70 3.16
N CYS A 52 -3.02 -6.82 3.00
CA CYS A 52 -3.61 -8.03 2.45
C CYS A 52 -4.15 -8.93 3.55
N ASP A 53 -5.16 -9.72 3.20
CA ASP A 53 -5.71 -10.76 4.04
C ASP A 53 -4.69 -11.88 4.25
N GLU A 54 -4.94 -12.74 5.24
CA GLU A 54 -4.08 -13.88 5.53
C GLU A 54 -3.90 -14.80 4.31
N GLY A 55 -2.66 -15.20 4.02
CA GLY A 55 -2.32 -16.00 2.84
C GLY A 55 -2.10 -15.20 1.55
N PHE A 56 -2.24 -13.87 1.59
CA PHE A 56 -1.96 -12.97 0.48
C PHE A 56 -0.83 -12.00 0.81
N VAL A 57 -0.09 -11.58 -0.21
CA VAL A 57 1.02 -10.64 -0.10
C VAL A 57 0.85 -9.49 -1.09
N LEU A 58 1.47 -8.35 -0.79
CA LEU A 58 1.46 -7.19 -1.67
C LEU A 58 2.23 -7.49 -2.97
N SER A 59 1.71 -7.05 -4.12
CA SER A 59 2.36 -7.16 -5.42
C SER A 59 3.69 -6.40 -5.47
N GLU A 60 4.57 -6.75 -6.42
CA GLU A 60 5.84 -6.04 -6.61
C GLU A 60 5.65 -4.60 -7.11
N GLU A 61 4.70 -4.42 -8.03
CA GLU A 61 4.39 -3.12 -8.64
C GLU A 61 3.47 -2.26 -7.78
N GLY A 62 3.76 -0.96 -7.70
CA GLY A 62 2.96 0.06 -7.00
C GLY A 62 3.48 0.39 -5.60
N SER A 63 2.71 1.17 -4.86
CA SER A 63 3.00 1.57 -3.48
C SER A 63 2.12 0.82 -2.47
N ALA A 64 2.73 0.34 -1.38
CA ALA A 64 1.99 -0.18 -0.22
C ALA A 64 1.28 0.95 0.55
N SER A 65 1.69 2.20 0.30
CA SER A 65 1.12 3.38 0.91
C SER A 65 0.91 4.48 -0.14
N PRO A 66 -0.05 4.32 -1.06
CA PRO A 66 -0.23 5.27 -2.14
C PRO A 66 -0.69 6.62 -1.61
N ARG A 67 -0.14 7.67 -2.20
CA ARG A 67 -0.32 9.05 -1.78
C ARG A 67 -1.40 9.70 -2.62
N CYS A 68 -2.24 10.52 -1.99
CA CYS A 68 -3.11 11.43 -2.71
C CYS A 68 -2.23 12.54 -3.32
N LEU A 69 -2.36 12.77 -4.63
CA LEU A 69 -1.59 13.74 -5.40
C LEU A 69 -2.38 15.04 -5.57
N ALA A 70 -1.68 16.12 -5.93
CA ALA A 70 -2.28 17.45 -6.12
C ALA A 70 -3.29 17.52 -7.28
N ASN A 71 -3.35 16.50 -8.14
CA ASN A 71 -4.32 16.38 -9.22
C ASN A 71 -5.62 15.64 -8.81
N GLY A 72 -5.77 15.26 -7.53
CA GLY A 72 -6.94 14.54 -7.03
C GLY A 72 -6.96 13.05 -7.37
N THR A 73 -5.79 12.45 -7.66
CA THR A 73 -5.66 11.01 -7.89
C THR A 73 -4.68 10.39 -6.89
N PHE A 74 -4.86 9.10 -6.61
CA PHE A 74 -3.88 8.35 -5.84
C PHE A 74 -2.73 7.86 -6.73
N GLU A 75 -1.53 7.75 -6.16
CA GLU A 75 -0.47 6.92 -6.73
C GLU A 75 -0.96 5.48 -6.97
N LEU A 76 -0.29 4.76 -7.87
CA LEU A 76 -0.59 3.36 -8.12
C LEU A 76 -0.43 2.54 -6.84
N GLY A 77 -1.54 2.04 -6.30
CA GLY A 77 -1.56 1.16 -5.14
C GLY A 77 -1.19 -0.28 -5.49
N LYS A 78 -0.48 -0.95 -4.57
CA LYS A 78 -0.22 -2.40 -4.66
C LYS A 78 -1.52 -3.20 -4.61
N THR A 79 -1.53 -4.35 -5.27
CA THR A 79 -2.62 -5.34 -5.21
C THR A 79 -2.22 -6.52 -4.31
N CYS A 80 -3.19 -7.36 -3.94
CA CYS A 80 -2.92 -8.55 -3.14
C CYS A 80 -2.94 -9.80 -4.04
N ILE A 81 -1.82 -10.50 -4.08
CA ILE A 81 -1.62 -11.75 -4.82
C ILE A 81 -1.51 -12.90 -3.82
N SER A 82 -1.94 -14.10 -4.20
CA SER A 82 -1.78 -15.27 -3.33
C SER A 82 -0.31 -15.40 -3.00
N GLY A 83 0.00 -15.51 -1.71
CA GLY A 83 1.33 -15.84 -1.20
C GLY A 83 1.67 -17.24 -1.63
N GLY A 84 1.98 -17.41 -2.91
CA GLY A 84 2.54 -18.64 -3.43
C GLY A 84 3.80 -18.92 -2.63
N LEU A 85 3.97 -20.17 -2.23
CA LEU A 85 5.14 -20.72 -1.57
C LEU A 85 6.39 -20.20 -2.32
N THR A 86 6.96 -19.08 -1.88
CA THR A 86 8.15 -18.53 -2.53
C THR A 86 9.22 -19.57 -2.30
N THR A 87 9.72 -20.17 -3.38
CA THR A 87 11.00 -20.87 -3.39
C THR A 87 11.94 -20.07 -2.51
N ILE A 88 12.52 -20.70 -1.49
CA ILE A 88 13.43 -20.06 -0.55
C ILE A 88 14.57 -19.46 -1.40
N VAL A 89 14.44 -18.19 -1.78
CA VAL A 89 15.58 -17.36 -2.14
C VAL A 89 16.21 -17.04 -0.80
N ILE A 90 17.00 -18.00 -0.30
CA ILE A 90 18.06 -17.68 0.65
C ILE A 90 18.80 -16.54 -0.04
N GLY A 91 18.79 -15.35 0.53
CA GLY A 91 19.36 -14.18 -0.11
C GLY A 91 20.76 -14.51 -0.61
N MET A 92 20.92 -14.67 -1.91
CA MET A 92 22.23 -14.74 -2.52
C MET A 92 22.70 -13.29 -2.58
N SER A 93 23.24 -12.78 -1.47
CA SER A 93 24.29 -11.78 -1.58
C SER A 93 25.31 -12.37 -2.54
N SER A 94 25.55 -11.65 -3.63
CA SER A 94 26.43 -12.02 -4.74
C SER A 94 27.61 -12.91 -4.32
N GLY A 95 27.54 -14.20 -4.66
CA GLY A 95 28.67 -15.12 -4.61
C GLY A 95 28.55 -16.27 -3.60
N GLU A 96 27.81 -17.32 -3.94
CA GLU A 96 28.29 -18.72 -3.87
C GLU A 96 27.27 -19.65 -4.53
N ILE A 97 27.61 -20.22 -5.69
CA ILE A 97 26.87 -21.36 -6.24
C ILE A 97 27.38 -22.59 -5.51
N ALA A 98 26.77 -22.93 -4.37
CA ALA A 98 26.96 -24.23 -3.73
C ALA A 98 25.81 -25.15 -4.11
N ASN A 99 26.07 -25.92 -5.17
CA ASN A 99 25.30 -27.09 -5.59
C ASN A 99 25.09 -28.04 -4.39
N LEU A 100 23.86 -28.15 -3.86
CA LEU A 100 23.52 -29.16 -2.85
C LEU A 100 22.16 -29.79 -3.17
N SER A 101 22.27 -30.85 -3.97
CA SER A 101 21.51 -32.11 -3.96
C SER A 101 20.14 -32.15 -3.25
N ARG A 102 19.11 -32.48 -4.06
CA ARG A 102 17.84 -33.14 -3.73
C ARG A 102 17.72 -33.65 -2.29
N THR A 103 16.73 -33.17 -1.55
CA THR A 103 16.19 -33.90 -0.38
C THR A 103 14.65 -33.79 -0.35
N LEU A 104 14.04 -34.83 -0.93
CA LEU A 104 12.80 -35.51 -0.55
C LEU A 104 11.60 -34.66 -0.07
N VAL A 105 10.54 -34.70 -0.88
CA VAL A 105 9.15 -34.46 -0.48
C VAL A 105 8.87 -35.17 0.84
N SER A 106 8.63 -34.40 1.92
CA SER A 106 8.07 -34.92 3.16
C SER A 106 6.55 -35.01 3.00
N GLU A 107 6.07 -36.12 2.45
CA GLU A 107 4.70 -36.55 2.67
C GLU A 107 4.58 -36.98 4.13
N ARG A 108 3.83 -36.22 4.93
CA ARG A 108 2.71 -36.71 5.78
C ARG A 108 2.37 -35.67 6.83
N GLY A 109 1.10 -35.32 6.84
CA GLY A 109 0.49 -34.43 7.81
C GLY A 109 0.77 -34.86 9.25
N ALA A 110 1.13 -33.87 10.07
CA ALA A 110 1.03 -33.97 11.51
C ALA A 110 -0.46 -34.02 11.88
N MET A 111 -1.04 -35.22 11.89
CA MET A 111 -2.28 -35.47 12.63
C MET A 111 -1.91 -35.82 14.07
N HIS A 112 -2.21 -34.86 14.93
CA HIS A 112 -2.27 -34.98 16.37
C HIS A 112 -3.20 -36.14 16.76
N MET A 113 -2.69 -37.15 17.46
CA MET A 113 -3.55 -38.06 18.23
C MET A 113 -2.80 -38.54 19.47
N SER A 114 -3.35 -38.12 20.60
CA SER A 114 -2.98 -38.44 21.97
C SER A 114 -3.06 -39.93 22.28
N SER A 115 -2.25 -40.33 23.26
CA SER A 115 -2.44 -41.46 24.17
C SER A 115 -2.46 -42.87 23.57
N LEU A 116 -1.44 -43.67 23.93
CA LEU A 116 -1.61 -44.95 24.65
C LEU A 116 -0.24 -45.55 25.05
N ARG A 117 0.01 -45.46 26.37
CA ARG A 117 0.61 -46.47 27.28
C ARG A 117 2.05 -46.99 27.02
N LEU A 118 2.96 -46.35 27.76
CA LEU A 118 3.82 -46.91 28.82
C LEU A 118 4.57 -48.25 28.62
N TRP A 119 5.90 -48.11 28.52
CA TRP A 119 7.05 -48.87 29.06
C TRP A 119 7.13 -50.42 28.90
N PRO A 120 8.23 -50.93 28.30
CA PRO A 120 8.58 -52.35 28.35
C PRO A 120 9.38 -52.69 29.61
N TRP A 121 8.89 -53.63 30.40
CA TRP A 121 9.64 -54.65 31.13
C TRP A 121 8.94 -55.99 30.89
#